data_AF-X1CNZ0-F1
#
_entry.id   AF-X1CNZ0-F1
#
_cell.length_a   1.000
_cell.length_b   1.000
_cell.length_c   1.000
_cell.angle_alpha   90.00
_cell.angle_beta   90.00
_cell.angle_gamma   90.00
#
_symmetry.space_group_name_H-M   'P 1'
#
loop_
_entity.id
_entity.type
_entity.pdbx_description
1 polymer ?
#
loop_
_entity_poly.entity_id
_entity_poly.type
_entity_poly.pdbx_seq_one_letter_code
_entity_poly.pdbx_strand_id
1 'polypeptide(L)'
;MAKKKKKTDSDEDSEIEKEDNNTSDLEKEFEKEFEEDFEDELDLEEELDLLDTDDMDADVGEIEKIVDKDEEKKQLYLSTGIHIGTKLLSGDARRFIYRQTNYGLYVIDLTQTDERLLTAAKFLSKYVEEGSDKVIVSSVRRYGKEPVKQFCKVLGCRAITERFIPGSLTNPMI
;
A
#
# COMPACT_ATOMS: atom_id res chain seq x y z
N MET A 1 8.86 57.88 41.34
CA MET A 1 7.78 57.08 41.99
C MET A 1 6.90 56.49 40.91
N ALA A 2 6.92 55.16 40.72
CA ALA A 2 5.82 54.34 40.20
C ALA A 2 6.27 52.86 40.22
N LYS A 3 5.38 51.98 40.65
CA LYS A 3 5.66 50.67 41.25
C LYS A 3 5.82 49.53 40.23
N LYS A 4 6.68 48.58 40.59
CA LYS A 4 6.68 47.17 40.14
C LYS A 4 5.26 46.60 40.10
N LYS A 5 4.93 45.89 39.01
CA LYS A 5 4.06 44.71 39.06
C LYS A 5 4.76 43.56 38.35
N LYS A 6 5.03 42.53 39.14
CA LYS A 6 5.52 41.19 38.80
C LYS A 6 4.29 40.28 38.96
N LYS A 7 3.96 39.47 37.94
CA LYS A 7 2.96 38.36 37.85
C LYS A 7 2.64 38.26 36.34
N THR A 8 2.67 37.14 35.60
CA THR A 8 2.67 35.69 35.89
C THR A 8 2.84 35.03 34.52
N ASP A 9 3.95 34.32 34.26
CA ASP A 9 4.17 33.51 33.03
C ASP A 9 4.45 32.06 33.44
N SER A 10 3.56 31.44 34.21
CA SER A 10 3.72 30.05 34.67
C SER A 10 2.49 29.18 34.47
N ASP A 11 1.49 29.64 33.70
CA ASP A 11 0.21 28.94 33.58
C ASP A 11 -0.05 28.36 32.16
N GLU A 12 0.79 28.64 31.17
CA GLU A 12 0.61 28.11 29.79
C GLU A 12 1.21 26.70 29.58
N ASP A 13 2.13 26.25 30.44
CA ASP A 13 2.78 24.93 30.30
C ASP A 13 1.99 23.78 30.94
N SER A 14 0.82 24.04 31.53
CA SER A 14 -0.01 23.01 32.20
C SER A 14 -1.27 22.60 31.44
N GLU A 15 -1.56 23.22 30.29
CA GLU A 15 -2.71 22.88 29.44
C GLU A 15 -2.34 21.94 28.28
N ILE A 16 -1.06 21.80 27.94
CA ILE A 16 -0.61 20.94 26.83
C ILE A 16 -0.53 19.45 27.24
N GLU A 17 -0.29 19.13 28.51
CA GLU A 17 -0.19 17.73 28.98
C GLU A 17 -1.56 17.01 29.15
N LYS A 18 -2.69 17.68 28.86
CA LYS A 18 -4.04 17.08 28.99
C LYS A 18 -4.69 16.69 27.67
N GLU A 19 -4.15 17.09 26.53
CA GLU A 19 -4.73 16.75 25.21
C GLU A 19 -4.29 15.37 24.70
N ASP A 20 -3.17 14.82 25.18
CA ASP A 20 -2.64 13.52 24.73
C ASP A 20 -3.37 12.30 25.32
N ASN A 21 -4.19 12.48 26.37
CA ASN A 21 -4.93 11.35 26.97
C ASN A 21 -6.25 11.06 26.23
N ASN A 22 -6.93 12.09 25.70
CA ASN A 22 -8.25 11.92 25.06
C ASN A 22 -8.16 11.31 23.65
N THR A 23 -7.06 11.49 22.94
CA THR A 23 -6.84 10.86 21.61
C THR A 23 -6.60 9.36 21.73
N SER A 24 -5.92 8.92 22.79
CA SER A 24 -5.65 7.51 23.04
C SER A 24 -6.88 6.71 23.46
N ASP A 25 -7.89 7.38 24.05
CA ASP A 25 -9.14 6.74 24.47
C ASP A 25 -10.15 6.70 23.31
N LEU A 26 -10.15 7.70 22.41
CA LEU A 26 -10.94 7.70 21.17
C LEU A 26 -10.47 6.64 20.15
N GLU A 27 -9.16 6.40 20.03
CA GLU A 27 -8.63 5.33 19.17
C GLU A 27 -8.96 3.94 19.73
N LYS A 28 -8.95 3.77 21.06
CA LYS A 28 -9.34 2.51 21.71
C LYS A 28 -10.86 2.26 21.69
N GLU A 29 -11.69 3.30 21.78
CA GLU A 29 -13.14 3.17 21.59
C GLU A 29 -13.47 2.79 20.15
N PHE A 30 -12.78 3.36 19.16
CA PHE A 30 -12.97 3.03 17.74
C PHE A 30 -12.47 1.63 17.36
N GLU A 31 -11.34 1.17 17.93
CA GLU A 31 -10.87 -0.20 17.75
C GLU A 31 -11.81 -1.24 18.39
N LYS A 32 -12.41 -0.92 19.54
CA LYS A 32 -13.40 -1.80 20.19
C LYS A 32 -14.72 -1.90 19.43
N GLU A 33 -15.23 -0.78 18.92
CA GLU A 33 -16.47 -0.74 18.14
C GLU A 33 -16.30 -1.50 16.81
N PHE A 34 -15.09 -1.51 16.23
CA PHE A 34 -14.77 -2.27 15.02
C PHE A 34 -14.55 -3.77 15.26
N GLU A 35 -14.09 -4.17 16.45
CA GLU A 35 -13.96 -5.60 16.83
C GLU A 35 -15.32 -6.22 17.19
N GLU A 36 -16.21 -5.49 17.88
CA GLU A 36 -17.57 -5.98 18.19
C GLU A 36 -18.42 -6.19 16.91
N ASP A 37 -18.30 -5.29 15.92
CA ASP A 37 -19.02 -5.42 14.63
C ASP A 37 -18.55 -6.63 13.78
N PHE A 38 -17.37 -7.22 14.07
CA PHE A 38 -16.85 -8.38 13.33
C PHE A 38 -17.17 -9.73 14.01
N GLU A 39 -17.47 -9.72 15.31
CA GLU A 39 -17.92 -10.93 16.03
C GLU A 39 -19.42 -11.18 15.86
N ASP A 40 -20.22 -10.13 15.65
CA ASP A 40 -21.69 -10.26 15.52
C ASP A 40 -22.18 -10.61 14.10
N GLU A 41 -21.31 -10.60 13.08
CA GLU A 41 -21.69 -10.90 11.69
C GLU A 41 -20.86 -12.06 11.11
N LEU A 42 -21.50 -13.24 11.14
CA LEU A 42 -21.14 -14.55 10.55
C LEU A 42 -20.44 -15.55 11.48
N ASP A 43 -21.27 -16.25 12.26
CA ASP A 43 -20.98 -17.59 12.79
C ASP A 43 -20.94 -18.62 11.63
N LEU A 44 -20.01 -18.39 10.68
CA LEU A 44 -19.74 -19.24 9.51
C LEU A 44 -19.44 -20.68 9.91
N GLU A 45 -18.98 -20.90 11.14
CA GLU A 45 -18.68 -22.20 11.70
C GLU A 45 -19.97 -22.98 12.03
N GLU A 46 -21.01 -22.30 12.53
CA GLU A 46 -22.32 -22.89 12.84
C GLU A 46 -23.15 -23.16 11.55
N GLU A 47 -22.97 -22.34 10.51
CA GLU A 47 -23.59 -22.56 9.19
C GLU A 47 -22.91 -23.70 8.41
N LEU A 48 -21.60 -23.93 8.61
CA LEU A 48 -20.85 -25.01 7.96
C LEU A 48 -21.20 -26.39 8.53
N ASP A 49 -21.52 -26.47 9.83
CA ASP A 49 -21.97 -27.71 10.49
C ASP A 49 -23.41 -28.10 10.11
N LEU A 50 -24.21 -27.18 9.54
CA LEU A 50 -25.59 -27.44 9.10
C LEU A 50 -25.68 -27.88 7.62
N LEU A 51 -24.61 -27.76 6.85
CA LEU A 51 -24.55 -28.34 5.51
C LEU A 51 -24.17 -29.82 5.62
N ASP A 52 -25.16 -30.71 5.46
CA ASP A 52 -24.95 -32.16 5.25
C ASP A 52 -24.09 -32.38 3.98
N THR A 53 -22.76 -32.32 4.10
CA THR A 53 -21.81 -32.67 3.04
C THR A 53 -21.62 -34.18 2.87
N ASP A 54 -22.25 -34.99 3.71
CA ASP A 54 -22.10 -36.44 3.73
C ASP A 54 -22.62 -37.15 2.46
N ASP A 55 -23.35 -36.45 1.58
CA ASP A 55 -23.87 -36.98 0.31
C ASP A 55 -23.19 -36.39 -0.95
N MET A 56 -22.09 -35.64 -0.82
CA MET A 56 -21.33 -35.08 -1.95
C MET A 56 -19.96 -35.75 -2.18
N ASP A 57 -19.89 -37.08 -2.00
CA ASP A 57 -18.83 -37.95 -2.54
C ASP A 57 -18.93 -38.08 -4.09
N ALA A 58 -19.13 -36.95 -4.78
CA ALA A 58 -18.68 -36.85 -6.15
C ALA A 58 -17.18 -36.62 -6.06
N ASP A 59 -16.40 -37.59 -6.52
CA ASP A 59 -14.99 -37.41 -6.87
C ASP A 59 -14.84 -36.13 -7.73
N VAL A 60 -14.67 -34.98 -7.08
CA VAL A 60 -14.09 -33.80 -7.70
C VAL A 60 -12.61 -34.13 -7.74
N GLY A 61 -12.27 -35.07 -8.63
CA GLY A 61 -10.90 -35.33 -9.01
C GLY A 61 -10.27 -33.98 -9.24
N GLU A 62 -9.18 -33.72 -8.51
CA GLU A 62 -8.42 -32.50 -8.61
C GLU A 62 -8.20 -32.25 -10.11
N ILE A 63 -8.98 -31.33 -10.67
CA ILE A 63 -8.69 -30.81 -12.00
C ILE A 63 -7.49 -29.93 -11.73
N GLU A 64 -6.30 -30.54 -11.74
CA GLU A 64 -5.04 -29.85 -11.92
C GLU A 64 -5.21 -29.08 -13.22
N LYS A 65 -5.67 -27.83 -13.10
CA LYS A 65 -5.68 -26.91 -14.22
C LYS A 65 -4.20 -26.70 -14.52
N ILE A 66 -3.71 -27.36 -15.56
CA ILE A 66 -2.47 -27.01 -16.23
C ILE A 66 -2.74 -25.63 -16.86
N VAL A 67 -2.73 -24.58 -16.05
CA VAL A 67 -2.87 -23.21 -16.53
C VAL A 67 -1.48 -22.78 -16.98
N ASP A 68 -1.40 -22.25 -18.19
CA ASP A 68 -0.16 -21.64 -18.66
C ASP A 68 0.21 -20.48 -17.72
N LYS A 69 1.45 -20.47 -17.21
CA LYS A 69 1.96 -19.46 -16.26
C LYS A 69 1.73 -18.01 -16.71
N ASP A 70 1.62 -17.78 -18.01
CA ASP A 70 1.39 -16.45 -18.57
C ASP A 70 -0.07 -16.01 -18.50
N GLU A 71 -1.02 -16.95 -18.46
CA GLU A 71 -2.43 -16.63 -18.19
C GLU A 71 -2.65 -16.28 -16.72
N GLU A 72 -2.03 -17.01 -15.80
CA GLU A 72 -2.10 -16.72 -14.36
C GLU A 72 -1.61 -15.31 -14.03
N LYS A 73 -0.48 -14.89 -14.63
CA LYS A 73 0.05 -13.53 -14.46
C LYS A 73 -0.91 -12.46 -14.98
N LYS A 74 -1.55 -12.70 -16.14
CA LYS A 74 -2.55 -11.77 -16.69
C LYS A 74 -3.75 -11.65 -15.77
N GLN A 75 -4.21 -12.75 -15.20
CA GLN A 75 -5.30 -12.75 -14.21
C GLN A 75 -4.91 -11.95 -12.96
N LEU A 76 -3.66 -12.09 -12.48
CA LEU A 76 -3.15 -11.29 -11.36
C LEU A 76 -3.11 -9.79 -11.66
N TYR A 77 -2.70 -9.38 -12.86
CA TYR A 77 -2.73 -7.96 -13.25
C TYR A 77 -4.15 -7.39 -13.39
N LEU A 78 -5.10 -8.24 -13.77
CA LEU A 78 -6.52 -7.85 -13.83
C LEU A 78 -7.10 -7.71 -12.43
N SER A 79 -6.84 -8.67 -11.52
CA SER A 79 -7.37 -8.65 -10.15
C SER A 79 -6.83 -7.49 -9.31
N THR A 80 -5.56 -7.12 -9.51
CA THR A 80 -4.93 -5.97 -8.84
C THR A 80 -5.37 -4.60 -9.38
N GLY A 81 -6.08 -4.56 -10.51
CA GLY A 81 -6.63 -3.31 -11.07
C GLY A 81 -5.61 -2.38 -11.75
N ILE A 82 -4.38 -2.84 -12.02
CA ILE A 82 -3.29 -2.02 -12.61
C ILE A 82 -3.65 -1.45 -13.99
N HIS A 83 -4.51 -2.15 -14.74
CA HIS A 83 -4.95 -1.76 -16.07
C HIS A 83 -5.85 -0.51 -16.10
N ILE A 84 -6.37 -0.07 -14.96
CA ILE A 84 -7.27 1.09 -14.84
C ILE A 84 -6.42 2.35 -14.67
N GLY A 85 -6.36 3.17 -15.73
CA GLY A 85 -5.70 4.47 -15.70
C GLY A 85 -6.59 5.60 -15.20
N THR A 86 -6.11 6.83 -15.38
CA THR A 86 -6.83 8.05 -14.99
C THR A 86 -7.48 8.73 -16.19
N LYS A 87 -8.15 9.87 -15.97
CA LYS A 87 -8.74 10.70 -17.04
C LYS A 87 -7.72 11.59 -17.74
N LEU A 88 -6.56 11.83 -17.13
CA LEU A 88 -5.54 12.73 -17.66
C LEU A 88 -4.48 11.95 -18.43
N LEU A 89 -4.22 12.37 -19.67
CA LEU A 89 -3.22 11.76 -20.54
C LEU A 89 -2.05 12.70 -20.79
N SER A 90 -0.85 12.26 -20.42
CA SER A 90 0.40 12.87 -20.87
C SER A 90 0.81 12.37 -22.27
N GLY A 91 1.51 13.21 -23.05
CA GLY A 91 1.94 12.86 -24.41
C GLY A 91 2.75 11.57 -24.48
N ASP A 92 3.69 11.38 -23.54
CA ASP A 92 4.57 10.21 -23.48
C ASP A 92 3.85 8.91 -23.10
N ALA A 93 2.75 9.02 -22.34
CA ALA A 93 1.98 7.87 -21.87
C ALA A 93 1.05 7.30 -22.96
N ARG A 94 0.81 8.05 -24.05
CA ARG A 94 -0.13 7.67 -25.13
C ARG A 94 0.18 6.30 -25.75
N ARG A 95 1.46 5.94 -25.87
CA ARG A 95 1.89 4.65 -26.45
C ARG A 95 1.44 3.43 -25.64
N PHE A 96 1.23 3.58 -24.34
CA PHE A 96 0.86 2.49 -23.43
C PHE A 96 -0.66 2.34 -23.24
N ILE A 97 -1.45 3.14 -23.95
CA ILE A 97 -2.92 3.08 -23.84
C ILE A 97 -3.45 2.11 -24.86
N TYR A 98 -4.30 1.20 -24.39
CA TYR A 98 -5.06 0.29 -25.25
C TYR A 98 -6.31 0.99 -25.81
N ARG A 99 -7.15 1.54 -24.92
CA ARG A 99 -8.40 2.24 -25.30
C ARG A 99 -8.85 3.24 -24.25
N GLN A 100 -9.81 4.09 -24.62
CA GLN A 100 -10.55 4.94 -23.69
C GLN A 100 -11.93 4.31 -23.39
N THR A 101 -12.32 4.31 -22.12
CA THR A 101 -13.65 3.84 -21.68
C THR A 101 -14.70 4.95 -21.85
N ASN A 102 -15.99 4.59 -21.89
CA ASN A 102 -17.11 5.54 -21.99
C ASN A 102 -17.11 6.62 -20.88
N TYR A 103 -16.58 6.31 -19.69
CA TYR A 103 -16.43 7.24 -18.57
C TYR A 103 -15.24 8.21 -18.69
N GLY A 104 -14.43 8.06 -19.75
CA GLY A 104 -13.24 8.88 -20.01
C GLY A 104 -11.96 8.39 -19.32
N LEU A 105 -11.96 7.20 -18.69
CA LEU A 105 -10.76 6.58 -18.15
C LEU A 105 -9.94 5.93 -19.27
N TYR A 106 -8.63 6.02 -19.19
CA TYR A 106 -7.73 5.32 -20.11
C TYR A 106 -7.38 3.93 -19.59
N VAL A 107 -7.54 2.91 -20.43
CA VAL A 107 -7.15 1.53 -20.13
C VAL A 107 -5.72 1.32 -20.63
N ILE A 108 -4.86 0.84 -19.73
CA ILE A 108 -3.44 0.58 -20.00
C ILE A 108 -3.27 -0.81 -20.60
N ASP A 109 -2.39 -0.94 -21.60
CA ASP A 109 -2.03 -2.23 -22.19
C ASP A 109 -1.12 -3.03 -21.24
N LEU A 110 -1.60 -4.20 -20.80
CA LEU A 110 -0.88 -5.07 -19.89
C LEU A 110 0.35 -5.73 -20.52
N THR A 111 0.31 -6.02 -21.83
CA THR A 111 1.42 -6.68 -22.52
C THR A 111 2.65 -5.77 -22.55
N GLN A 112 2.46 -4.51 -22.95
CA GLN A 112 3.51 -3.49 -22.94
C GLN A 112 3.98 -3.16 -21.52
N THR A 113 3.10 -3.21 -20.53
CA THR A 113 3.44 -2.98 -19.13
C THR A 113 4.38 -4.07 -18.61
N ASP A 114 4.08 -5.34 -18.92
CA ASP A 114 4.91 -6.49 -18.52
C ASP A 114 6.31 -6.44 -19.15
N GLU A 115 6.41 -6.11 -20.44
CA GLU A 115 7.70 -5.93 -21.13
C GLU A 115 8.56 -4.84 -20.47
N ARG A 116 7.93 -3.73 -20.05
CA ARG A 116 8.60 -2.65 -19.34
C ARG A 116 9.02 -3.06 -17.93
N LEU A 117 8.18 -3.82 -17.24
CA LEU A 117 8.50 -4.35 -15.92
C LEU A 117 9.71 -5.28 -15.98
N LEU A 118 9.76 -6.20 -16.95
CA LEU A 118 10.90 -7.08 -17.18
C LEU A 118 12.18 -6.30 -17.52
N THR A 119 12.06 -5.25 -18.32
CA THR A 119 13.20 -4.38 -18.66
C THR A 119 13.74 -3.66 -17.42
N ALA A 120 12.84 -3.12 -16.59
CA ALA A 120 13.20 -2.45 -15.34
C ALA A 120 13.84 -3.44 -14.35
N ALA A 121 13.29 -4.64 -14.21
CA ALA A 121 13.84 -5.69 -13.34
C ALA A 121 15.27 -6.09 -13.75
N LYS A 122 15.51 -6.30 -15.06
CA LYS A 122 16.85 -6.58 -15.61
C LYS A 122 17.84 -5.43 -15.41
N PHE A 123 17.36 -4.20 -15.35
CA PHE A 123 18.21 -3.04 -15.06
C PHE A 123 18.55 -2.99 -13.57
N LEU A 124 17.55 -3.12 -12.70
CA LEU A 124 17.72 -3.09 -11.24
C LEU A 124 18.61 -4.23 -10.74
N SER A 125 18.51 -5.42 -11.33
CA SER A 125 19.32 -6.59 -10.95
C SER A 125 20.84 -6.35 -11.07
N LYS A 126 21.27 -5.31 -11.78
CA LYS A 126 22.69 -4.94 -11.90
C LYS A 126 23.21 -4.09 -10.74
N TYR A 127 22.31 -3.46 -9.99
CA TYR A 127 22.64 -2.49 -8.93
C TYR A 127 22.21 -2.96 -7.55
N VAL A 128 21.28 -3.92 -7.48
CA VAL A 128 20.84 -4.53 -6.22
C VAL A 128 21.95 -5.46 -5.71
N GLU A 129 22.81 -4.91 -4.87
CA GLU A 129 23.72 -5.66 -3.99
C GLU A 129 23.20 -5.54 -2.56
N GLU A 130 23.30 -6.62 -1.78
CA GLU A 130 22.88 -6.66 -0.38
C GLU A 130 23.59 -5.56 0.43
N GLY A 131 22.81 -4.61 0.97
CA GLY A 131 23.34 -3.51 1.78
C GLY A 131 23.87 -2.30 1.00
N SER A 132 23.62 -2.21 -0.32
CA SER A 132 24.06 -1.07 -1.12
C SER A 132 23.04 0.08 -1.16
N ASP A 133 23.49 1.30 -0.87
CA ASP A 133 22.71 2.55 -0.97
C ASP A 133 22.50 3.01 -2.43
N LYS A 134 22.78 2.13 -3.41
CA LYS A 134 22.68 2.41 -4.86
C LYS A 134 21.22 2.49 -5.32
N VAL A 135 20.32 1.77 -4.66
CA VAL A 135 18.90 1.71 -5.02
C VAL A 135 18.06 2.25 -3.86
N ILE A 136 17.37 3.36 -4.14
CA ILE A 136 16.46 4.00 -3.19
C ILE A 136 15.04 3.89 -3.75
N VAL A 137 14.12 3.38 -2.94
CA VAL A 137 12.70 3.31 -3.27
C VAL A 137 11.95 4.24 -2.35
N SER A 138 11.15 5.15 -2.93
CA SER A 138 10.42 6.14 -2.15
C SER A 138 8.94 6.18 -2.50
N SER A 139 8.12 6.26 -1.47
CA SER A 139 6.70 6.57 -1.60
C SER A 139 6.19 7.27 -0.34
N VAL A 140 5.64 8.47 -0.51
CA VAL A 140 5.03 9.26 0.57
C VAL A 140 3.55 8.89 0.78
N ARG A 141 2.93 8.30 -0.24
CA ARG A 141 1.49 8.01 -0.24
C ARG A 141 1.19 6.82 0.67
N ARG A 142 0.08 6.89 1.41
CA ARG A 142 -0.31 5.86 2.41
C ARG A 142 -0.30 4.44 1.83
N TYR A 143 -0.92 4.25 0.67
CA TYR A 143 -0.99 2.95 -0.02
C TYR A 143 0.38 2.40 -0.47
N GLY A 144 1.41 3.24 -0.56
CA GLY A 144 2.73 2.85 -1.02
C GLY A 144 3.75 2.64 0.09
N LYS A 145 3.43 2.97 1.36
CA LYS A 145 4.39 2.87 2.47
C LYS A 145 4.77 1.42 2.76
N GLU A 146 3.77 0.57 2.97
CA GLU A 146 3.98 -0.84 3.30
C GLU A 146 4.63 -1.65 2.17
N PRO A 147 4.16 -1.59 0.90
CA PRO A 147 4.80 -2.34 -0.17
C PRO A 147 6.25 -1.91 -0.41
N VAL A 148 6.60 -0.63 -0.22
CA VAL A 148 7.98 -0.16 -0.33
C VAL A 148 8.86 -0.73 0.79
N LYS A 149 8.36 -0.77 2.04
CA LYS A 149 9.09 -1.38 3.15
C LYS A 149 9.36 -2.87 2.90
N GLN A 150 8.33 -3.62 2.50
CA GLN A 150 8.46 -5.04 2.22
C GLN A 150 9.39 -5.30 1.03
N PHE A 151 9.28 -4.52 -0.04
CA PHE A 151 10.16 -4.61 -1.20
C PHE A 151 11.63 -4.40 -0.83
N CYS A 152 11.91 -3.36 -0.04
CA CYS A 152 13.26 -3.07 0.43
C CYS A 152 13.78 -4.13 1.41
N LYS A 153 12.91 -4.73 2.24
CA LYS A 153 13.26 -5.84 3.14
C LYS A 153 13.70 -7.08 2.37
N VAL A 154 13.03 -7.40 1.27
CA VAL A 154 13.35 -8.57 0.43
C VAL A 154 14.62 -8.34 -0.40
N LEU A 155 14.81 -7.14 -0.95
CA LEU A 155 15.91 -6.85 -1.88
C LEU A 155 17.14 -6.20 -1.23
N GLY A 156 17.07 -5.82 0.05
CA GLY A 156 18.17 -5.13 0.74
C GLY A 156 18.41 -3.69 0.24
N CYS A 157 17.37 -2.99 -0.18
CA CYS A 157 17.43 -1.60 -0.68
C CYS A 157 17.07 -0.58 0.42
N ARG A 158 17.36 0.71 0.20
CA ARG A 158 16.97 1.78 1.12
C ARG A 158 15.56 2.29 0.85
N ALA A 159 14.66 2.14 1.81
CA ALA A 159 13.29 2.65 1.76
C ALA A 159 13.19 4.07 2.33
N ILE A 160 12.50 4.97 1.61
CA ILE A 160 12.11 6.29 2.10
C ILE A 160 10.59 6.42 2.02
N THR A 161 9.91 6.07 3.12
CA THR A 161 8.44 6.12 3.23
C THR A 161 7.89 7.46 3.71
N GLU A 162 8.77 8.31 4.20
CA GLU A 162 8.43 9.63 4.74
C GLU A 162 8.71 10.73 3.72
N ARG A 163 8.57 11.98 4.16
CA ARG A 163 8.90 13.14 3.35
C ARG A 163 10.35 13.05 2.87
N PHE A 164 10.53 13.05 1.55
CA PHE A 164 11.85 13.12 0.95
C PHE A 164 12.47 14.50 1.23
N ILE A 165 13.60 14.51 1.95
CA ILE A 165 14.28 15.75 2.33
C ILE A 165 14.96 16.32 1.08
N PRO A 166 14.68 17.59 0.69
CA PRO A 166 15.36 18.21 -0.43
C PRO A 166 16.84 18.33 -0.11
N GLY A 167 17.69 17.84 -1.02
CA GLY A 167 19.14 17.84 -0.82
C GLY A 167 19.74 16.49 -0.46
N SER A 168 18.94 15.47 -0.12
CA SER A 168 19.47 14.15 0.26
C SER A 168 20.30 13.42 -0.82
N LEU A 169 20.13 13.78 -2.09
CA LEU A 169 20.93 13.20 -3.19
C LEU A 169 21.98 14.16 -3.76
N THR A 170 21.95 15.43 -3.38
CA THR A 170 22.80 16.47 -3.96
C THR A 170 23.80 17.03 -2.96
N ASN A 171 23.46 17.05 -1.68
CA ASN A 171 24.33 17.52 -0.62
C ASN A 171 25.04 16.34 0.06
N PRO A 172 26.36 16.18 -0.12
CA PRO A 172 27.11 15.09 0.51
C PRO A 172 27.32 15.26 2.03
N MET A 173 26.94 16.42 2.58
CA MET A 173 27.05 16.71 4.02
C MET A 173 25.79 16.36 4.83
N ILE A 174 24.71 15.94 4.17
CA ILE A 174 23.50 15.37 4.78
C ILE A 174 23.63 13.86 4.77
#